data_AF-A0A0N4UGE5-F1
#
_entry.id   AF-A0A0N4UGE5-F1
#
_cell.length_a   1.000
_cell.length_b   1.000
_cell.length_c   1.000
_cell.angle_alpha   90.00
_cell.angle_beta   90.00
_cell.angle_gamma   90.00
#
_symmetry.space_group_name_H-M   'P 1'
#
loop_
_entity.id
_entity.type
_entity.pdbx_description
1 polymer ?
#
loop_
_entity_poly.entity_id
_entity_poly.type
_entity_poly.pdbx_seq_one_letter_code
_entity_poly.pdbx_strand_id
1 'polypeptide(L)'
;MLALLLILAFLHNVDSIGVQLNRCLASSLPAVPRPWPHPSACKDKYPVICNSLFSPLPSDLTHNSIMTNPYLVNPNCQNSTLLAAAEMLCPSSCALCCLTPDYKCKNSAPSCSAFSHKPEMCTDPQTAAEALNGCPATCGLCTKPGANGVCSDTPGAPCEELKPALSCYNKYMRQNCMRTCKFDDCKHWFHSNAAEMLI
;
A
#
# COMPACT_ATOMS: atom_id res chain seq x y z
N MET A 1 19.27 29.31 4.36
CA MET A 1 19.21 28.45 3.18
C MET A 1 20.51 27.66 2.97
N LEU A 2 21.68 28.31 2.91
CA LEU A 2 22.97 27.62 2.71
C LEU A 2 23.33 26.61 3.82
N ALA A 3 23.05 26.95 5.09
CA ALA A 3 23.32 26.06 6.22
C ALA A 3 22.46 24.79 6.23
N LEU A 4 21.20 24.87 5.77
CA LEU A 4 20.31 23.72 5.67
C LEU A 4 20.76 22.76 4.55
N LEU A 5 21.21 23.32 3.42
CA LEU A 5 21.78 22.56 2.31
C LEU A 5 23.11 21.90 2.69
N LEU A 6 23.95 22.57 3.48
CA LEU A 6 25.19 21.99 4.02
C LEU A 6 24.90 20.83 4.98
N ILE A 7 23.94 20.98 5.90
CA ILE A 7 23.54 19.90 6.81
C ILE A 7 23.01 18.69 6.02
N LEU A 8 22.18 18.92 4.99
CA LEU A 8 21.70 17.87 4.09
C LEU A 8 22.86 17.22 3.33
N ALA A 9 23.83 17.99 2.83
CA ALA A 9 25.00 17.48 2.11
C ALA A 9 25.97 16.67 3.01
N PHE A 10 26.11 17.02 4.28
CA PHE A 10 26.90 16.24 5.24
C PHE A 10 26.23 14.91 5.62
N LEU A 11 24.90 14.84 5.59
CA LEU A 11 24.17 13.58 5.82
C LEU A 11 24.36 12.57 4.68
N HIS A 12 24.73 13.01 3.48
CA HIS A 12 24.93 12.15 2.32
C HIS A 12 26.28 11.40 2.30
N ASN A 13 27.21 11.69 3.21
CA ASN A 13 28.59 11.13 3.19
C ASN A 13 28.92 10.14 4.31
N VAL A 14 27.91 9.63 5.03
CA VAL A 14 28.13 8.44 5.85
C VAL A 14 27.84 7.24 4.95
N ASP A 15 28.86 6.45 4.64
CA ASP A 15 28.76 5.09 4.06
C ASP A 15 27.98 4.19 5.03
N SER A 16 26.72 4.53 5.26
CA SER A 16 25.83 3.70 6.03
C SER A 16 25.34 2.64 5.06
N ILE A 17 26.06 1.52 5.09
CA ILE A 17 25.66 0.26 4.48
C ILE A 17 24.15 0.10 4.73
N GLY A 18 23.39 -0.21 3.69
CA GLY A 18 21.96 -0.45 3.84
C GLY A 18 21.69 -1.47 4.95
N VAL A 19 20.60 -1.27 5.69
CA VAL A 19 20.19 -2.18 6.76
C VAL A 19 19.16 -3.16 6.23
N GLN A 20 19.22 -4.41 6.68
CA GLN A 20 18.23 -5.41 6.33
C GLN A 20 16.84 -5.00 6.84
N LEU A 21 15.85 -4.95 5.93
CA LEU A 21 14.46 -4.69 6.26
C LEU A 21 13.94 -5.72 7.27
N ASN A 22 13.28 -5.25 8.33
CA ASN A 22 12.70 -6.09 9.38
C ASN A 22 11.15 -5.96 9.49
N ARG A 23 10.52 -5.24 8.56
CA ARG A 23 9.07 -4.97 8.50
C ARG A 23 8.53 -5.34 7.13
N CYS A 24 7.22 -5.58 7.04
CA CYS A 24 6.57 -5.92 5.78
C CYS A 24 7.24 -7.09 5.06
N LEU A 25 7.69 -8.12 5.78
CA LEU A 25 8.34 -9.27 5.16
C LEU A 25 7.32 -10.36 4.82
N ALA A 26 7.43 -10.96 3.63
CA ALA A 26 6.67 -12.16 3.29
C ALA A 26 7.00 -13.29 4.28
N SER A 27 5.99 -13.89 4.90
CA SER A 27 6.17 -14.95 5.89
C SER A 27 6.47 -16.34 5.30
N SER A 28 6.58 -16.48 3.98
CA SER A 28 6.74 -17.80 3.32
C SER A 28 7.41 -17.67 1.97
N LEU A 29 8.54 -18.38 1.79
CA LEU A 29 9.33 -18.60 0.56
C LEU A 29 9.56 -17.37 -0.34
N PRO A 30 10.82 -16.95 -0.56
CA PRO A 30 12.05 -17.75 -0.55
C PRO A 30 12.70 -17.84 0.83
N ALA A 31 13.77 -18.64 0.96
CA ALA A 31 14.55 -18.82 2.20
C ALA A 31 15.03 -17.50 2.85
N VAL A 32 15.01 -16.40 2.09
CA VAL A 32 15.31 -15.06 2.55
C VAL A 32 14.03 -14.21 2.48
N PRO A 33 13.53 -13.69 3.62
CA PRO A 33 12.34 -12.85 3.64
C PRO A 33 12.53 -11.59 2.78
N ARG A 34 11.50 -11.27 1.99
CA ARG A 34 11.48 -10.12 1.05
C ARG A 34 10.29 -9.21 1.36
N PRO A 35 10.32 -7.93 0.95
CA PRO A 35 9.19 -7.04 1.17
C PRO A 35 7.93 -7.57 0.50
N TRP A 36 6.84 -7.60 1.25
CA TRP A 36 5.50 -7.90 0.79
C TRP A 36 4.51 -6.85 1.31
N PRO A 37 3.75 -6.17 0.42
CA PRO A 37 3.86 -6.25 -1.04
C PRO A 37 5.21 -5.70 -1.54
N HIS A 38 5.50 -5.86 -2.84
CA HIS A 38 6.69 -5.27 -3.45
C HIS A 38 6.72 -3.75 -3.21
N PRO A 39 7.90 -3.11 -3.02
CA PRO A 39 7.96 -1.67 -2.70
C PRO A 39 7.27 -0.76 -3.73
N SER A 40 7.20 -1.20 -5.00
CA SER A 40 6.48 -0.46 -6.06
C SER A 40 4.95 -0.55 -5.98
N ALA A 41 4.40 -1.33 -5.06
CA ALA A 41 2.95 -1.57 -4.94
C ALA A 41 2.19 -0.40 -4.31
N CYS A 42 2.90 0.53 -3.67
CA CYS A 42 2.39 1.82 -3.24
C CYS A 42 3.25 2.95 -3.83
N LYS A 43 2.89 4.20 -3.52
CA LYS A 43 3.64 5.38 -3.98
C LYS A 43 4.08 6.23 -2.80
N ASP A 44 5.21 6.89 -2.99
CA ASP A 44 5.65 7.94 -2.10
C ASP A 44 4.82 9.19 -2.32
N LYS A 45 4.41 9.84 -1.23
CA LYS A 45 3.67 11.10 -1.26
C LYS A 45 4.54 12.26 -1.72
N TYR A 46 5.82 12.25 -1.34
CA TYR A 46 6.79 13.30 -1.68
C TYR A 46 8.09 12.72 -2.24
N PRO A 47 8.11 12.23 -3.50
CA PRO A 47 9.25 11.50 -4.06
C PRO A 47 10.60 12.21 -3.93
N VAL A 48 10.64 13.55 -4.06
CA VAL A 48 11.88 14.33 -3.91
C VAL A 48 12.44 14.23 -2.49
N ILE A 49 11.60 14.40 -1.46
CA ILE A 49 12.01 14.28 -0.05
C ILE A 49 12.39 12.83 0.26
N CYS A 50 11.61 11.89 -0.27
CA CYS A 50 11.85 10.46 -0.05
C CYS A 50 13.18 10.02 -0.64
N ASN A 51 13.53 10.50 -1.83
CA ASN A 51 14.81 10.19 -2.44
C ASN A 51 15.99 10.77 -1.63
N SER A 52 15.87 12.00 -1.14
CA SER A 52 16.96 12.61 -0.35
C SER A 52 17.18 11.94 1.01
N LEU A 53 16.12 11.44 1.65
CA LEU A 53 16.20 10.93 3.03
C LEU A 53 16.27 9.41 3.12
N PHE A 54 15.65 8.70 2.17
CA PHE A 54 15.35 7.28 2.28
C PHE A 54 15.80 6.46 1.06
N SER A 55 16.36 7.07 0.02
CA SER A 55 16.88 6.27 -1.10
C SER A 55 17.93 5.27 -0.61
N PRO A 56 17.83 4.00 -1.04
CA PRO A 56 18.91 3.05 -0.85
C PRO A 56 20.16 3.50 -1.63
N LEU A 57 21.34 3.07 -1.19
CA LEU A 57 22.56 3.34 -1.93
C LEU A 57 22.53 2.62 -3.29
N PRO A 58 23.25 3.09 -4.32
CA PRO A 58 23.33 2.40 -5.61
C PRO A 58 23.79 0.93 -5.50
N SER A 59 24.69 0.63 -4.57
CA SER A 59 25.10 -0.74 -4.24
C SER A 59 23.94 -1.60 -3.73
N ASP A 60 23.09 -1.02 -2.88
CA ASP A 60 21.94 -1.69 -2.29
C ASP A 60 20.85 -1.95 -3.33
N LEU A 61 20.67 -1.06 -4.33
CA LEU A 61 19.79 -1.32 -5.47
C LEU A 61 20.20 -2.56 -6.24
N THR A 62 21.51 -2.72 -6.51
CA THR A 62 22.04 -3.91 -7.17
C THR A 62 21.86 -5.15 -6.28
N HIS A 63 22.16 -5.03 -4.99
CA HIS A 63 21.95 -6.10 -4.01
C HIS A 63 20.48 -6.57 -3.95
N ASN A 64 19.55 -5.62 -3.92
CA ASN A 64 18.11 -5.85 -3.86
C ASN A 64 17.55 -6.49 -5.13
N SER A 65 18.19 -6.29 -6.29
CA SER A 65 17.77 -6.93 -7.54
C SER A 65 17.92 -8.47 -7.52
N ILE A 66 18.77 -8.99 -6.64
CA ILE A 66 19.04 -10.42 -6.48
C ILE A 66 18.03 -11.00 -5.48
N MET A 67 17.14 -11.89 -5.90
CA MET A 67 16.06 -12.43 -5.05
C MET A 67 16.53 -13.24 -3.84
N THR A 68 17.74 -13.82 -3.91
CA THR A 68 18.34 -14.62 -2.83
C THR A 68 19.02 -13.79 -1.76
N ASN A 69 19.10 -12.47 -1.95
CA ASN A 69 19.71 -11.57 -0.99
C ASN A 69 18.68 -11.01 0.00
N PRO A 70 19.10 -10.68 1.24
CA PRO A 70 18.29 -9.87 2.14
C PRO A 70 17.95 -8.53 1.49
N TYR A 71 16.76 -8.01 1.74
CA TYR A 71 16.38 -6.71 1.20
C TYR A 71 16.94 -5.59 2.08
N LEU A 72 17.78 -4.73 1.50
CA LEU A 72 18.40 -3.60 2.18
C LEU A 72 17.60 -2.32 1.93
N VAL A 73 17.47 -1.51 2.98
CA VAL A 73 16.87 -0.17 2.93
C VAL A 73 17.82 0.84 3.57
N ASN A 74 17.59 2.12 3.30
CA ASN A 74 18.29 3.18 4.01
C ASN A 74 18.04 3.05 5.53
N PRO A 75 19.06 3.17 6.40
CA PRO A 75 18.90 3.12 7.85
C PRO A 75 17.82 4.06 8.40
N ASN A 76 17.59 5.20 7.74
CA ASN A 76 16.54 6.14 8.11
C ASN A 76 15.13 5.50 8.05
N CYS A 77 14.92 4.51 7.20
CA CYS A 77 13.65 3.77 7.11
C CYS A 77 13.33 2.96 8.36
N GLN A 78 14.33 2.67 9.20
CA GLN A 78 14.18 1.93 10.45
C GLN A 78 14.52 2.76 11.69
N ASN A 79 14.88 4.04 11.50
CA ASN A 79 15.12 4.96 12.60
C ASN A 79 13.80 5.28 13.30
N SER A 80 13.72 5.03 14.61
CA SER A 80 12.47 5.22 15.38
C SER A 80 11.93 6.65 15.33
N THR A 81 12.80 7.66 15.19
CA THR A 81 12.42 9.07 15.07
C THR A 81 11.84 9.41 13.69
N LEU A 82 12.23 8.68 12.65
CA LEU A 82 11.80 8.92 11.26
C LEU A 82 10.73 7.94 10.78
N LEU A 83 10.52 6.82 11.48
CA LEU A 83 9.66 5.72 11.05
C LEU A 83 8.23 6.19 10.74
N ALA A 84 7.62 7.01 11.59
CA ALA A 84 6.27 7.52 11.35
C ALA A 84 6.19 8.38 10.07
N ALA A 85 7.24 9.16 9.78
CA ALA A 85 7.34 9.93 8.55
C ALA A 85 7.58 9.03 7.33
N ALA A 86 8.43 7.99 7.47
CA ALA A 86 8.67 7.01 6.42
C ALA A 86 7.39 6.26 6.03
N GLU A 87 6.61 5.79 7.02
CA GLU A 87 5.32 5.11 6.80
C GLU A 87 4.30 6.01 6.09
N MET A 88 4.20 7.27 6.50
CA MET A 88 3.17 8.19 5.99
C MET A 88 3.54 8.82 4.65
N LEU A 89 4.82 9.14 4.44
CA LEU A 89 5.27 9.97 3.32
C LEU A 89 6.03 9.18 2.27
N CYS A 90 6.78 8.16 2.68
CA CYS A 90 7.74 7.46 1.83
C CYS A 90 7.62 5.92 1.89
N PRO A 91 6.40 5.34 1.87
CA PRO A 91 6.23 3.91 2.07
C PRO A 91 6.84 3.07 0.94
N SER A 92 6.95 3.59 -0.29
CA SER A 92 7.61 2.88 -1.39
C SER A 92 9.12 2.91 -1.20
N SER A 93 9.72 4.09 -0.98
CA SER A 93 11.17 4.23 -0.76
C SER A 93 11.69 3.37 0.40
N CYS A 94 10.87 3.19 1.45
CA CYS A 94 11.23 2.40 2.62
C CYS A 94 10.69 0.95 2.62
N ALA A 95 10.06 0.50 1.54
CA ALA A 95 9.45 -0.84 1.46
C ALA A 95 8.42 -1.12 2.58
N LEU A 96 7.67 -0.08 2.98
CA LEU A 96 6.65 -0.09 4.03
C LEU A 96 5.22 -0.07 3.46
N CYS A 97 5.02 -0.43 2.20
CA CYS A 97 3.70 -0.46 1.58
C CYS A 97 2.67 -1.27 2.38
N CYS A 98 3.07 -2.33 3.09
CA CYS A 98 2.16 -3.12 3.94
C CYS A 98 1.54 -2.33 5.10
N LEU A 99 2.12 -1.18 5.46
CA LEU A 99 1.65 -0.31 6.53
C LEU A 99 0.73 0.81 6.02
N THR A 100 0.61 0.95 4.70
CA THR A 100 -0.31 1.92 4.09
C THR A 100 -1.76 1.42 4.24
N PRO A 101 -2.75 2.34 4.29
CA PRO A 101 -4.16 1.97 4.45
C PRO A 101 -4.65 0.91 3.47
N ASP A 102 -4.15 0.94 2.23
CA ASP A 102 -4.55 0.01 1.16
C ASP A 102 -4.12 -1.44 1.41
N TYR A 103 -3.11 -1.67 2.25
CA TYR A 103 -2.57 -3.01 2.54
C TYR A 103 -2.66 -3.41 4.02
N LYS A 104 -3.05 -2.49 4.92
CA LYS A 104 -2.96 -2.66 6.39
C LYS A 104 -4.05 -3.56 7.01
N CYS A 105 -5.06 -3.98 6.25
CA CYS A 105 -6.06 -4.93 6.74
C CYS A 105 -5.52 -6.37 6.75
N LYS A 106 -6.35 -7.33 7.18
CA LYS A 106 -6.05 -8.76 7.07
C LYS A 106 -6.76 -9.34 5.86
N ASN A 107 -6.18 -10.38 5.26
CA ASN A 107 -6.91 -11.25 4.36
C ASN A 107 -7.87 -12.14 5.16
N SER A 108 -9.08 -12.34 4.66
CA SER A 108 -10.07 -13.25 5.25
C SER A 108 -10.00 -14.66 4.66
N ALA A 109 -9.45 -14.80 3.44
CA ALA A 109 -9.28 -16.09 2.79
C ALA A 109 -8.17 -16.92 3.45
N PRO A 110 -8.29 -18.25 3.48
CA PRO A 110 -7.24 -19.14 4.00
C PRO A 110 -5.90 -19.03 3.27
N SER A 111 -5.94 -18.69 1.98
CA SER A 111 -4.76 -18.48 1.15
C SER A 111 -5.00 -17.40 0.11
N CYS A 112 -3.98 -16.58 -0.11
CA CYS A 112 -3.94 -15.55 -1.15
C CYS A 112 -2.77 -15.77 -2.12
N SER A 113 -2.18 -16.97 -2.13
CA SER A 113 -0.98 -17.28 -2.89
C SER A 113 -1.16 -17.06 -4.41
N ALA A 114 -2.35 -17.28 -4.95
CA ALA A 114 -2.65 -17.01 -6.35
C ALA A 114 -2.42 -15.53 -6.70
N PHE A 115 -2.98 -14.61 -5.89
CA PHE A 115 -2.81 -13.17 -6.05
C PHE A 115 -1.39 -12.70 -5.75
N SER A 116 -0.69 -13.37 -4.82
CA SER A 116 0.71 -13.04 -4.52
C SER A 116 1.66 -13.38 -5.67
N HIS A 117 1.45 -14.50 -6.35
CA HIS A 117 2.28 -14.91 -7.48
C HIS A 117 1.89 -14.22 -8.79
N LYS A 118 0.63 -13.79 -8.91
CA LYS A 118 0.06 -13.13 -10.08
C LYS A 118 -0.72 -11.89 -9.67
N PRO A 119 -0.05 -10.78 -9.35
CA PRO A 119 -0.70 -9.53 -8.93
C PRO A 119 -1.73 -9.01 -9.95
N GLU A 120 -1.61 -9.36 -11.23
CA GLU A 120 -2.59 -9.05 -12.28
C GLU A 120 -3.99 -9.64 -11.98
N MET A 121 -4.09 -10.72 -11.19
CA MET A 121 -5.38 -11.29 -10.78
C MET A 121 -6.12 -10.39 -9.79
N CYS A 122 -5.44 -9.47 -9.11
CA CYS A 122 -6.08 -8.49 -8.23
C CYS A 122 -6.96 -7.50 -9.01
N THR A 123 -6.67 -7.32 -10.31
CA THR A 123 -7.34 -6.36 -11.19
C THR A 123 -8.14 -7.02 -12.32
N ASP A 124 -7.96 -8.32 -12.53
CA ASP A 124 -8.70 -9.09 -13.53
C ASP A 124 -10.21 -9.12 -13.19
N PRO A 125 -11.11 -8.74 -14.11
CA PRO A 125 -12.55 -8.70 -13.86
C PRO A 125 -13.18 -10.01 -13.37
N GLN A 126 -12.57 -11.17 -13.71
CA GLN A 126 -13.04 -12.50 -13.32
C GLN A 126 -12.63 -12.87 -11.89
N THR A 127 -11.59 -12.26 -11.32
CA THR A 127 -11.05 -12.62 -9.99
C THR A 127 -10.97 -11.46 -9.00
N ALA A 128 -11.18 -10.22 -9.45
CA ALA A 128 -11.04 -9.02 -8.63
C ALA A 128 -11.97 -9.01 -7.41
N ALA A 129 -13.18 -9.59 -7.49
CA ALA A 129 -14.06 -9.60 -6.34
C ALA A 129 -13.73 -10.69 -5.32
N GLU A 130 -13.22 -11.84 -5.77
CA GLU A 130 -12.62 -12.84 -4.89
C GLU A 130 -11.41 -12.24 -4.18
N ALA A 131 -10.58 -11.48 -4.92
CA ALA A 131 -9.45 -10.75 -4.38
C ALA A 131 -9.88 -9.73 -3.32
N LEU A 132 -10.89 -8.92 -3.62
CA LEU A 132 -11.44 -7.92 -2.71
C LEU A 132 -12.04 -8.56 -1.45
N ASN A 133 -12.84 -9.61 -1.62
CA ASN A 133 -13.53 -10.26 -0.51
C ASN A 133 -12.59 -11.10 0.36
N GLY A 134 -11.62 -11.78 -0.24
CA GLY A 134 -10.77 -12.76 0.43
C GLY A 134 -9.36 -12.25 0.74
N CYS A 135 -8.79 -11.49 -0.18
CA CYS A 135 -7.37 -11.15 -0.22
C CYS A 135 -7.08 -9.64 -0.35
N PRO A 136 -7.83 -8.74 0.33
CA PRO A 136 -7.68 -7.31 0.11
C PRO A 136 -6.30 -6.79 0.51
N ALA A 137 -5.69 -7.34 1.55
CA ALA A 137 -4.35 -6.94 1.98
C ALA A 137 -3.27 -7.39 1.01
N THR A 138 -3.44 -8.55 0.36
CA THR A 138 -2.53 -9.00 -0.71
C THR A 138 -2.63 -8.11 -1.94
N CYS A 139 -3.82 -7.59 -2.23
CA CYS A 139 -4.12 -6.87 -3.46
C CYS A 139 -4.15 -5.33 -3.32
N GLY A 140 -3.88 -4.76 -2.15
CA GLY A 140 -3.95 -3.31 -1.97
C GLY A 140 -5.37 -2.76 -2.00
N LEU A 141 -6.35 -3.54 -1.56
CA LEU A 141 -7.78 -3.22 -1.64
C LEU A 141 -8.42 -2.93 -0.27
N CYS A 142 -7.64 -2.81 0.81
CA CYS A 142 -8.19 -2.67 2.17
C CYS A 142 -9.06 -1.43 2.38
N THR A 143 -8.87 -0.37 1.60
CA THR A 143 -9.67 0.86 1.64
C THR A 143 -10.88 0.82 0.71
N LYS A 144 -10.96 -0.20 -0.14
CA LYS A 144 -12.02 -0.35 -1.13
C LYS A 144 -13.27 -0.93 -0.44
N PRO A 145 -14.47 -0.39 -0.69
CA PRO A 145 -15.69 -1.02 -0.20
C PRO A 145 -15.79 -2.48 -0.65
N GLY A 146 -16.39 -3.36 0.15
CA GLY A 146 -16.42 -4.80 -0.13
C GLY A 146 -15.14 -5.56 0.25
N ALA A 147 -14.07 -4.87 0.67
CA ALA A 147 -12.93 -5.53 1.28
C ALA A 147 -13.36 -6.38 2.48
N ASN A 148 -13.00 -7.67 2.48
CA ASN A 148 -13.48 -8.63 3.49
C ASN A 148 -15.02 -8.72 3.59
N GLY A 149 -15.73 -8.44 2.50
CA GLY A 149 -17.20 -8.44 2.46
C GLY A 149 -17.85 -7.24 3.15
N VAL A 150 -17.06 -6.24 3.58
CA VAL A 150 -17.58 -5.08 4.31
C VAL A 150 -17.79 -3.90 3.36
N CYS A 151 -19.04 -3.53 3.13
CA CYS A 151 -19.38 -2.32 2.40
C CYS A 151 -19.12 -1.10 3.29
N SER A 152 -17.97 -0.46 3.11
CA SER A 152 -17.54 0.74 3.86
C SER A 152 -17.80 2.02 3.06
N ASP A 153 -17.90 3.15 3.75
CA ASP A 153 -17.81 4.45 3.09
C ASP A 153 -16.35 4.74 2.71
N THR A 154 -16.16 5.45 1.60
CA THR A 154 -14.83 5.90 1.17
C THR A 154 -14.29 6.92 2.20
N PRO A 155 -13.05 6.76 2.68
CA PRO A 155 -12.45 7.70 3.64
C PRO A 155 -12.52 9.16 3.16
N GLY A 156 -13.12 10.04 3.98
CA GLY A 156 -13.25 11.46 3.69
C GLY A 156 -14.49 11.86 2.89
N ALA A 157 -15.33 10.90 2.47
CA ALA A 157 -16.60 11.23 1.83
C ALA A 157 -17.60 11.79 2.87
N PRO A 158 -18.27 12.93 2.59
CA PRO A 158 -19.22 13.57 3.50
C PRO A 158 -20.60 12.89 3.43
N CYS A 159 -20.64 11.59 3.75
CA CYS A 159 -21.79 10.74 3.50
C CYS A 159 -23.00 11.08 4.36
N GLU A 160 -22.80 11.43 5.63
CA GLU A 160 -23.89 11.83 6.52
C GLU A 160 -24.44 13.21 6.16
N GLU A 161 -23.58 14.13 5.71
CA GLU A 161 -23.98 15.47 5.28
C GLU A 161 -24.73 15.45 3.95
N LEU A 162 -24.37 14.55 3.03
CA LEU A 162 -25.02 14.43 1.72
C LEU A 162 -26.32 13.63 1.76
N LYS A 163 -26.50 12.74 2.73
CA LYS A 163 -27.69 11.87 2.84
C LYS A 163 -29.04 12.61 2.82
N PRO A 164 -29.21 13.81 3.41
CA PRO A 164 -30.45 14.57 3.28
C PRO A 164 -30.69 15.16 1.89
N ALA A 165 -29.61 15.40 1.12
CA ALA A 165 -29.65 16.08 -0.18
C ALA A 165 -29.63 15.13 -1.38
N LEU A 166 -29.04 13.94 -1.22
CA LEU A 166 -28.86 12.95 -2.28
C LEU A 166 -29.47 11.60 -1.89
N SER A 167 -30.21 11.01 -2.82
CA SER A 167 -30.66 9.63 -2.69
C SER A 167 -29.46 8.68 -2.67
N CYS A 168 -29.54 7.61 -1.88
CA CYS A 168 -28.54 6.55 -1.87
C CYS A 168 -28.33 5.90 -3.23
N TYR A 169 -29.33 5.96 -4.12
CA TYR A 169 -29.22 5.46 -5.50
C TYR A 169 -28.50 6.42 -6.45
N ASN A 170 -28.15 7.63 -6.01
CA ASN A 170 -27.28 8.53 -6.77
C ASN A 170 -25.91 7.86 -6.98
N LYS A 171 -25.30 8.05 -8.17
CA LYS A 171 -23.98 7.46 -8.50
C LYS A 171 -22.99 7.71 -7.38
N TYR A 172 -22.76 8.97 -6.97
CA TYR A 172 -21.79 9.34 -5.93
C TYR A 172 -22.04 8.61 -4.60
N MET A 173 -23.29 8.61 -4.11
CA MET A 173 -23.65 7.94 -2.86
C MET A 173 -23.42 6.43 -2.95
N ARG A 174 -23.72 5.82 -4.11
CA ARG A 174 -23.48 4.40 -4.34
C ARG A 174 -21.99 4.05 -4.41
N GLN A 175 -21.14 4.95 -4.92
CA GLN A 175 -19.70 4.68 -5.00
C GLN A 175 -18.96 4.93 -3.69
N ASN A 176 -19.39 5.92 -2.89
CA ASN A 176 -18.61 6.42 -1.76
C ASN A 176 -19.28 6.25 -0.40
N CYS A 177 -20.58 6.01 -0.34
CA CYS A 177 -21.37 6.05 0.90
C CYS A 177 -22.12 4.75 1.15
N MET A 178 -21.47 3.62 0.83
CA MET A 178 -22.13 2.31 0.86
C MET A 178 -22.60 1.90 2.26
N ARG A 179 -21.82 2.20 3.30
CA ARG A 179 -22.19 1.90 4.68
C ARG A 179 -23.30 2.83 5.16
N THR A 180 -23.16 4.14 4.93
CA THR A 180 -24.20 5.13 5.26
C THR A 180 -25.53 4.81 4.59
N CYS A 181 -25.47 4.28 3.36
CA CYS A 181 -26.62 3.85 2.56
C CYS A 181 -27.06 2.40 2.81
N LYS A 182 -26.34 1.64 3.63
CA LYS A 182 -26.62 0.23 3.97
C LYS A 182 -26.73 -0.68 2.74
N PHE A 183 -25.92 -0.44 1.72
CA PHE A 183 -25.77 -1.39 0.62
C PHE A 183 -25.07 -2.65 1.11
N ASP A 184 -25.57 -3.81 0.70
CA ASP A 184 -24.99 -5.13 0.94
C ASP A 184 -24.44 -5.77 -0.35
N ASP A 185 -24.68 -5.14 -1.50
CA ASP A 185 -24.29 -5.61 -2.83
C ASP A 185 -22.93 -5.07 -3.29
N CYS A 186 -22.10 -4.55 -2.38
CA CYS A 186 -20.82 -3.94 -2.75
C CYS A 186 -19.90 -4.89 -3.53
N LYS A 187 -20.01 -6.22 -3.32
CA LYS A 187 -19.32 -7.21 -4.17
C LYS A 187 -19.72 -7.09 -5.65
N HIS A 188 -21.04 -7.06 -5.94
CA HIS A 188 -21.55 -6.93 -7.30
C HIS A 188 -21.22 -5.56 -7.90
N TRP A 189 -21.26 -4.52 -7.08
CA TRP A 189 -20.90 -3.19 -7.52
C TRP A 189 -19.42 -3.11 -7.92
N PHE A 190 -18.51 -3.74 -7.16
CA PHE A 190 -17.11 -3.84 -7.52
C PHE A 190 -16.89 -4.61 -8.81
N HIS A 191 -17.49 -5.79 -8.98
CA HIS A 191 -17.39 -6.52 -10.26
C HIS A 191 -17.84 -5.66 -11.45
N SER A 192 -18.96 -4.95 -11.30
CA SER A 192 -19.57 -4.18 -12.40
C SER A 192 -18.78 -2.91 -12.75
N ASN A 193 -17.95 -2.41 -11.82
CA ASN A 193 -17.24 -1.14 -11.95
C ASN A 193 -15.73 -1.29 -11.71
N ALA A 194 -15.19 -2.52 -11.73
CA ALA A 194 -13.78 -2.78 -11.44
C ALA A 194 -12.87 -1.98 -12.38
N ALA A 195 -13.25 -1.86 -13.65
CA ALA A 195 -12.56 -1.05 -14.64
C ALA A 195 -12.53 0.45 -14.31
N GLU A 196 -13.57 0.99 -13.66
CA GLU A 196 -13.62 2.41 -13.26
C GLU A 196 -12.86 2.68 -11.95
N MET A 197 -12.68 1.67 -11.09
CA MET A 197 -12.11 1.83 -9.74
C MET A 197 -10.60 1.58 -9.63
N LEU A 198 -9.99 1.12 -10.72
CA LEU A 198 -8.57 0.80 -10.83
C LEU A 198 -7.76 1.87 -11.58
N ILE A 199 -8.39 3.01 -11.89
CA ILE A 199 -7.76 4.24 -12.41
C ILE A 199 -7.59 5.21 -11.24
#